data_AF-A0A3C1T0B8-F1
#
_entry.id   AF-A0A3C1T0B8-F1
#
_cell.length_a   1.000
_cell.length_b   1.000
_cell.length_c   1.000
_cell.angle_alpha   90.00
_cell.angle_beta   90.00
_cell.angle_gamma   90.00
#
_symmetry.space_group_name_H-M   'P 1'
#
loop_
_entity.id
_entity.type
_entity.pdbx_description
1 polymer ?
#
loop_
_entity_poly.entity_id
_entity_poly.type
_entity_poly.pdbx_seq_one_letter_code
_entity_poly.pdbx_strand_id
1 'polypeptide(L)' 'FRSMVFLLVLVFLGIGSFYEIIEWLYAIFYEQQQSPQTADSFLGSQGDIWDAEKDMLITGLGAWLYLLFFIPKTQQ' A
#
# COMPACT_ATOMS: atom_id res chain seq x y z
N PHE A 1 -5.87 -13.87 19.60
CA PHE A 1 -5.73 -12.40 19.62
C PHE A 1 -4.46 -11.93 18.92
N ARG A 2 -3.26 -12.22 19.44
CA ARG A 2 -1.98 -11.81 18.83
C ARG A 2 -1.81 -12.23 17.36
N SER A 3 -2.21 -13.46 17.02
CA SER A 3 -2.13 -13.96 15.65
C SER A 3 -3.10 -13.26 14.69
N MET A 4 -4.24 -12.76 15.17
CA MET A 4 -5.23 -12.05 14.35
C MET A 4 -4.77 -10.62 14.02
N VAL A 5 -4.12 -9.97 15.00
CA VAL A 5 -3.46 -8.66 14.82
C VAL A 5 -2.40 -8.75 13.73
N PHE A 6 -1.53 -9.77 13.82
CA PHE A 6 -0.46 -10.00 12.84
C PHE A 6 -1.02 -10.28 11.44
N LEU A 7 -2.04 -11.15 11.34
CA LEU A 7 -2.70 -11.44 10.06
C LEU A 7 -3.35 -10.21 9.44
N LEU A 8 -4.00 -9.36 10.24
CA LEU A 8 -4.63 -8.14 9.73
C LEU A 8 -3.59 -7.20 9.10
N VAL A 9 -2.50 -6.91 9.82
CA VAL A 9 -1.42 -6.06 9.29
C VAL A 9 -0.81 -6.65 8.02
N LEU A 10 -0.57 -7.97 7.98
CA LEU A 10 -0.04 -8.64 6.80
C LEU A 10 -1.00 -8.59 5.60
N VAL A 11 -2.31 -8.69 5.81
CA VAL A 11 -3.29 -8.60 4.72
C VAL A 11 -3.31 -7.20 4.13
N PHE A 12 -3.35 -6.16 4.96
CA PHE A 12 -3.33 -4.78 4.46
C PHE A 12 -2.03 -4.45 3.72
N LEU A 13 -0.88 -4.85 4.28
CA LEU A 13 0.40 -4.71 3.57
C LEU A 13 0.42 -5.54 2.29
N GLY A 14 -0.04 -6.79 2.31
CA GLY A 14 -0.05 -7.65 1.13
C GLY A 14 -0.94 -7.12 0.00
N ILE A 15 -2.08 -6.52 0.32
CA ILE A 15 -2.96 -5.89 -0.67
C ILE A 15 -2.32 -4.61 -1.22
N GLY A 16 -1.78 -3.75 -0.35
CA GLY A 16 -1.10 -2.52 -0.76
C GLY A 16 0.11 -2.80 -1.66
N SER A 17 0.99 -3.73 -1.27
CA SER A 17 2.18 -4.07 -2.06
C SER A 17 1.81 -4.66 -3.41
N PHE A 18 0.76 -5.48 -3.45
CA PHE A 18 0.29 -6.07 -4.68
C PHE A 18 -0.27 -5.02 -5.64
N TYR A 19 -0.97 -4.01 -5.12
CA TYR A 19 -1.48 -2.90 -5.92
C TYR A 19 -0.34 -2.05 -6.52
N GLU A 20 0.67 -1.69 -5.71
CA GLU A 20 1.88 -0.99 -6.17
C GLU A 20 2.64 -1.77 -7.27
N ILE A 21 2.71 -3.11 -7.15
CA ILE A 21 3.31 -3.96 -8.20
C ILE A 21 2.49 -3.87 -9.49
N ILE A 22 1.16 -3.80 -9.42
CA ILE A 22 0.32 -3.66 -10.61
C ILE A 22 0.56 -2.30 -11.28
N GLU A 23 0.65 -1.22 -10.50
CA GLU A 23 0.94 0.12 -11.02
C GLU A 23 2.32 0.18 -11.68
N TRP A 24 3.33 -0.40 -11.04
CA TRP A 24 4.67 -0.52 -11.60
C TRP A 24 4.69 -1.32 -12.91
N LEU A 25 3.99 -2.47 -12.97
CA LEU A 25 3.89 -3.27 -14.18
C LEU A 25 3.15 -2.50 -15.29
N TYR A 26 2.08 -1.78 -14.96
CA TYR A 26 1.35 -0.96 -15.92
C TYR A 26 2.24 0.15 -16.51
N ALA A 27 2.98 0.86 -15.65
CA ALA A 27 3.91 1.90 -16.06
C ALA A 27 4.97 1.37 -17.04
N ILE A 28 5.57 0.21 -16.75
CA ILE A 28 6.57 -0.42 -17.62
C ILE A 28 5.98 -0.88 -18.96
N PHE A 29 4.84 -1.59 -18.94
CA PHE A 29 4.33 -2.25 -20.14
C PHE A 29 3.52 -1.35 -21.06
N TYR A 30 2.82 -0.36 -20.51
CA TYR A 30 1.85 0.42 -21.28
C TYR A 30 2.28 1.87 -21.45
N GLU A 31 2.61 2.55 -20.36
CA GLU A 31 2.79 4.00 -20.43
C GLU A 31 4.19 4.43 -20.85
N GLN A 32 5.23 3.64 -20.56
CA GLN A 32 6.60 3.92 -21.00
C GLN A 32 6.71 4.04 -22.54
N GLN A 33 5.80 3.41 -23.30
CA GLN A 33 5.75 3.48 -24.76
C GLN A 33 5.06 4.74 -25.32
N GLN A 34 4.25 5.44 -24.53
CA GLN A 34 3.36 6.50 -25.04
C GLN A 34 3.89 7.91 -24.74
N SER A 35 4.39 8.15 -23.53
CA SER A 35 5.20 9.32 -23.13
C SER A 35 5.53 9.25 -21.64
N PRO A 36 6.68 9.78 -21.18
CA PRO A 36 7.04 9.80 -19.76
C PRO A 36 6.05 10.54 -18.86
N GLN A 37 5.34 11.54 -19.41
CA GLN A 37 4.34 12.31 -18.68
C GLN A 37 3.02 11.56 -18.50
N THR A 38 2.69 10.64 -19.40
CA THR A 38 1.53 9.74 -19.23
C THR A 38 1.86 8.64 -18.23
N ALA A 39 3.11 8.15 -18.22
CA ALA A 39 3.60 7.10 -17.31
C ALA A 39 3.49 7.40 -15.81
N ASP A 40 3.33 8.66 -15.47
CA ASP A 40 3.20 9.09 -14.08
C ASP A 40 1.73 9.27 -13.67
N SER A 41 0.80 9.25 -14.63
CA SER A 41 -0.61 9.54 -14.38
C SER A 41 -1.35 8.37 -13.72
N PHE A 42 -0.97 7.14 -14.08
CA PHE A 42 -1.47 5.92 -13.43
C PHE A 42 -0.56 5.45 -12.30
N LEU A 43 0.77 5.55 -12.46
CA LEU A 43 1.72 5.21 -11.40
C LEU A 43 1.61 6.15 -10.19
N GLY A 44 1.18 7.40 -10.38
CA GLY A 44 0.91 8.34 -9.28
C GLY A 44 2.14 8.96 -8.64
N SER A 45 3.35 8.52 -9.01
CA SER A 45 4.61 8.86 -8.33
C SER A 45 4.94 10.36 -8.31
N GLN A 46 4.49 11.13 -9.31
CA GLN A 46 4.77 12.57 -9.44
C GLN A 46 6.29 12.88 -9.39
N GLY A 47 7.12 11.94 -9.84
CA GLY A 47 8.58 12.00 -9.77
C GLY A 47 9.18 11.60 -8.41
N ASP A 48 8.38 11.15 -7.46
CA ASP A 48 8.81 10.61 -6.18
C ASP A 48 9.11 9.11 -6.30
N ILE A 49 10.40 8.77 -6.32
CA ILE A 49 10.86 7.38 -6.41
C ILE A 49 10.41 6.56 -5.20
N TRP A 50 10.11 7.24 -4.07
CA TRP A 50 9.74 6.60 -2.81
C TRP A 50 8.23 6.52 -2.57
N ASP A 51 7.41 6.82 -3.58
CA ASP A 51 5.95 6.85 -3.47
C ASP A 51 5.40 5.50 -2.98
N ALA A 52 5.75 4.42 -3.68
CA ALA A 52 5.36 3.07 -3.32
C ALA A 52 5.74 2.69 -1.88
N GLU A 53 6.97 3.01 -1.43
CA GLU A 53 7.36 2.73 -0.04
C GLU A 53 6.58 3.57 0.98
N LYS A 54 6.21 4.80 0.64
CA LYS A 54 5.40 5.67 1.51
C LYS A 54 3.97 5.16 1.61
N ASP A 55 3.39 4.71 0.50
CA ASP A 55 2.03 4.17 0.46
C ASP A 55 1.92 2.84 1.22
N MET A 56 2.94 2.00 1.08
CA MET A 56 3.12 0.80 1.90
C MET A 56 3.21 1.13 3.41
N LEU A 57 4.01 2.13 3.77
CA LEU A 57 4.20 2.54 5.16
C LEU A 57 2.92 3.13 5.75
N ILE A 58 2.21 3.98 5.02
CA ILE A 58 0.94 4.58 5.45
C ILE A 58 -0.13 3.50 5.61
N THR A 59 -0.20 2.53 4.70
CA THR A 59 -1.11 1.37 4.80
C THR A 59 -0.83 0.55 6.07
N GLY A 60 0.44 0.25 6.34
CA GLY A 60 0.85 -0.44 7.55
C GLY A 60 0.52 0.34 8.83
N LEU A 61 0.78 1.65 8.84
CA LEU A 61 0.44 2.53 9.97
C LEU A 61 -1.07 2.58 10.19
N GLY A 62 -1.88 2.65 9.13
CA GLY A 62 -3.34 2.62 9.21
C GLY A 62 -3.85 1.34 9.88
N ALA A 63 -3.29 0.19 9.53
CA ALA A 63 -3.60 -1.08 10.18
C ALA A 63 -3.25 -1.05 11.68
N TRP A 64 -2.08 -0.53 12.05
CA TRP A 64 -1.69 -0.37 13.46
C TRP A 64 -2.59 0.60 14.23
N LEU A 65 -2.98 1.72 13.62
CA LEU A 65 -3.89 2.69 14.24
C LEU A 65 -5.29 2.09 14.46
N TYR A 66 -5.81 1.34 13.48
CA TYR A 66 -7.08 0.63 13.64
C TYR A 66 -7.03 -0.30 14.86
N LEU A 67 -5.93 -1.05 14.99
CA LEU A 67 -5.73 -1.97 16.10
C LEU A 67 -5.61 -1.22 17.44
N LEU A 68 -4.95 -0.06 17.47
CA LEU A 68 -4.81 0.76 18.68
C LEU A 68 -6.16 1.32 19.17
N PHE A 69 -7.03 1.75 18.26
CA PHE A 69 -8.26 2.47 18.62
C PHE A 69 -9.52 1.59 18.69
N PHE A 70 -9.61 0.56 17.86
CA PHE A 70 -10.87 -0.18 17.67
C PHE A 70 -10.84 -1.61 18.18
N ILE A 71 -9.71 -2.11 18.68
CA ILE A 71 -9.70 -3.41 19.35
C ILE A 71 -10.55 -3.31 20.64
N PRO A 72 -11.67 -4.04 20.73
CA PRO A 72 -12.47 -4.03 21.94
C PRO A 72 -11.65 -4.69 23.06
N LYS A 73 -11.56 -4.00 24.20
CA LYS A 73 -11.03 -4.60 25.42
C LYS A 73 -11.94 -5.79 25.74
N THR A 74 -11.39 -7.00 25.76
CA THR A 74 -12.08 -8.17 26.28
C THR A 74 -12.49 -7.81 27.71
N GLN A 75 -13.79 -7.63 27.94
CA GLN A 75 -14.34 -7.54 29.29
C GLN A 75 -13.98 -8.88 29.95
N GLN A 76 -13.16 -8.84 31.01
CA GLN A 76 -12.89 -10.02 31.83
C GLN A 76 -14.17 -10.50 32.49
#